data_AF-S3TQD4-F1
#
_entry.id   AF-S3TQD4-F1
#
_cell.length_a   1.000
_cell.length_b   1.000
_cell.length_c   1.000
_cell.angle_alpha   90.00
_cell.angle_beta   90.00
_cell.angle_gamma   90.00
#
_symmetry.space_group_name_H-M   'P 1'
#
loop_
_entity.id
_entity.type
_entity.pdbx_description
1 polymer ?
#
loop_
_entity_poly.entity_id
_entity_poly.type
_entity_poly.pdbx_seq_one_letter_code
_entity_poly.pdbx_strand_id
1 'polypeptide(L)'
;MLIFHDYPVQGALFDMDGTMFDTERLRFHTLKQASKELIGQEFSDEYLMQCLGLSAKASEQLAQKFYGADVPYGAIRKRADEVELEFVRNNGVPIKKGLIQVLERLRKSGLKMAVATSSRRAIAEEYLINANVYKFFDLLVCGDEVEKGKPHPEIFLKAAQKLNLQPQQCLMFEDSENGICSAYDAGGITILFKDIKEPNDHMLSKAKFYYADMYECLNALDEFIPEMGMPQLQELFPQSSNQLTVGIHGFGAIGGGYVAQILSYWDGYTRPKRILASTRNRLYLESVNSFGSYSIRYGQSSYDERIDNLTVIDADNEQQMLEMYMQSSLIALCLPEQAIESEAKTIAKGLLARFMSADIQNNEPITFLIILNKVCAKYLVLKHIHEALLELTDEDIAEHILSEHYFCDTVVNRMVSKLSDQALYRQLNIKHNLFKQYQNDLNPEAIELSDETALTEQQEQQITHCLDDMRGQFQTGQLLQNMDLILFHSETDMPIYVENRSPLLSKMGFVAQTYL
;
A
#
# COMPACT_ATOMS: atom_id res chain seq x y z
N MET A 1 -10.88 -21.36 -1.35
CA MET A 1 -9.67 -22.21 -1.38
C MET A 1 -8.83 -21.71 -2.53
N LEU A 2 -7.62 -21.23 -2.23
CA LEU A 2 -6.69 -20.69 -3.21
C LEU A 2 -5.85 -21.84 -3.79
N ILE A 3 -5.52 -21.81 -5.08
CA ILE A 3 -4.57 -22.75 -5.68
C ILE A 3 -3.28 -21.98 -6.01
N PHE A 4 -2.29 -22.02 -5.12
CA PHE A 4 -1.04 -21.29 -5.29
C PHE A 4 0.04 -22.23 -5.83
N HIS A 5 0.54 -22.02 -7.06
CA HIS A 5 1.49 -22.92 -7.74
C HIS A 5 1.10 -24.41 -7.64
N ASP A 6 -0.17 -24.75 -7.92
CA ASP A 6 -0.78 -26.08 -7.79
C ASP A 6 -1.03 -26.59 -6.36
N TYR A 7 -0.70 -25.82 -5.33
CA TYR A 7 -0.99 -26.17 -3.94
C TYR A 7 -2.37 -25.67 -3.50
N PRO A 8 -3.26 -26.54 -2.98
CA PRO A 8 -4.52 -26.12 -2.40
C PRO A 8 -4.31 -25.51 -1.01
N VAL A 9 -4.43 -24.19 -0.93
CA VAL A 9 -4.20 -23.41 0.28
C VAL A 9 -5.52 -22.95 0.91
N GLN A 10 -5.62 -23.09 2.23
CA GLN A 10 -6.74 -22.62 3.05
C GLN A 10 -6.27 -21.79 4.26
N GLY A 11 -4.98 -21.81 4.58
CA GLY A 11 -4.40 -21.08 5.71
C GLY A 11 -3.12 -20.35 5.36
N ALA A 12 -2.82 -19.29 6.11
CA ALA A 12 -1.54 -18.61 6.08
C ALA A 12 -1.03 -18.36 7.51
N LEU A 13 0.15 -18.87 7.83
CA LEU A 13 0.78 -18.79 9.14
C LEU A 13 2.01 -17.90 9.03
N PHE A 14 2.04 -16.82 9.77
CA PHE A 14 3.12 -15.83 9.71
C PHE A 14 4.00 -15.92 10.94
N ASP A 15 5.31 -16.01 10.77
CA ASP A 15 6.22 -15.48 11.78
C ASP A 15 6.09 -13.95 11.88
N MET A 16 6.58 -13.36 12.97
CA MET A 16 6.42 -11.95 13.28
C MET A 16 7.70 -11.14 13.12
N ASP A 17 8.78 -11.56 13.77
CA ASP A 17 10.00 -10.77 13.96
C ASP A 17 10.96 -11.06 12.79
N GLY A 18 11.31 -10.04 12.01
CA GLY A 18 12.07 -10.23 10.76
C GLY A 18 11.21 -10.66 9.57
N THR A 19 10.02 -11.22 9.80
CA THR A 19 9.03 -11.54 8.76
C THR A 19 8.02 -10.40 8.55
N MET A 20 7.22 -10.04 9.55
CA MET A 20 6.20 -8.98 9.44
C MET A 20 6.73 -7.61 9.85
N PHE A 21 7.59 -7.58 10.86
CA PHE A 21 8.15 -6.36 11.41
C PHE A 21 9.67 -6.34 11.30
N ASP A 22 10.23 -5.17 11.06
CA ASP A 22 11.68 -4.93 10.95
C ASP A 22 12.34 -4.80 12.34
N THR A 23 12.00 -5.73 13.23
CA THR A 23 12.39 -5.70 14.64
C THR A 23 13.85 -6.07 14.86
N GLU A 24 14.46 -6.86 13.96
CA GLU A 24 15.90 -7.19 14.03
C GLU A 24 16.79 -5.96 13.76
N ARG A 25 16.45 -5.11 12.78
CA ARG A 25 17.19 -3.85 12.56
C ARG A 25 17.02 -2.88 13.73
N LEU A 26 15.81 -2.82 14.30
CA LEU A 26 15.56 -2.05 15.52
C LEU A 26 16.40 -2.60 16.68
N ARG A 27 16.45 -3.92 16.86
CA ARG A 27 17.24 -4.59 17.89
C ARG A 27 18.73 -4.32 17.77
N PHE A 28 19.27 -4.30 16.55
CA PHE A 28 20.67 -3.91 16.31
C PHE A 28 20.93 -2.48 16.77
N HIS A 29 20.01 -1.56 16.44
CA HIS A 29 20.12 -0.17 16.85
C HIS A 29 20.08 -0.02 18.38
N THR A 30 19.12 -0.67 19.05
CA THR A 30 18.97 -0.58 20.51
C THR A 30 20.14 -1.22 21.27
N LEU A 31 20.68 -2.34 20.77
CA LEU A 31 21.88 -2.96 21.34
C LEU A 31 23.13 -2.10 21.16
N LYS A 32 23.31 -1.44 20.01
CA LYS A 32 24.39 -0.47 19.81
C LYS A 32 24.29 0.70 20.78
N GLN A 33 23.09 1.26 20.91
CA GLN A 33 22.85 2.35 21.84
C GLN A 33 23.13 1.93 23.29
N ALA A 34 22.54 0.82 23.75
CA ALA A 34 22.70 0.35 25.12
C ALA A 34 24.15 -0.02 25.47
N SER A 35 24.88 -0.65 24.55
CA SER A 35 26.31 -0.95 24.75
C SER A 35 27.14 0.34 24.83
N LYS A 36 26.89 1.32 23.95
CA LYS A 36 27.55 2.63 24.03
C LYS A 36 27.29 3.34 25.36
N GLU A 37 26.05 3.32 25.84
CA GLU A 37 25.65 3.94 27.10
C GLU A 37 26.33 3.28 28.31
N LEU A 38 26.43 1.95 28.33
CA LEU A 38 26.88 1.21 29.52
C LEU A 38 28.37 0.88 29.55
N ILE A 39 29.00 0.69 28.38
CA ILE A 39 30.43 0.33 28.28
C ILE A 39 31.25 1.32 27.46
N GLY A 40 30.64 2.41 26.96
CA GLY A 40 31.34 3.44 26.17
C GLY A 40 31.67 3.02 24.73
N GLN A 41 31.25 1.82 24.31
CA GLN A 41 31.52 1.26 23.00
C GLN A 41 30.26 0.61 22.42
N GLU A 42 29.97 0.89 21.15
CA GLU A 42 28.90 0.22 20.41
C GLU A 42 29.31 -1.23 20.09
N PHE A 43 28.37 -2.16 20.28
CA PHE A 43 28.45 -3.48 19.67
C PHE A 43 28.60 -3.35 18.15
N SER A 44 29.56 -4.09 17.60
CA SER A 44 29.95 -4.01 16.19
C SER A 44 28.95 -4.76 15.32
N ASP A 45 28.85 -4.35 14.06
CA ASP A 45 28.01 -5.06 13.09
C ASP A 45 28.44 -6.52 12.92
N GLU A 46 29.75 -6.80 12.99
CA GLU A 46 30.26 -8.17 12.94
C GLU A 46 29.69 -9.04 14.07
N TYR A 47 29.72 -8.53 15.31
CA TYR A 47 29.18 -9.25 16.46
C TYR A 47 27.67 -9.44 16.36
N LEU A 48 26.92 -8.37 16.02
CA LEU A 48 25.47 -8.41 15.91
C LEU A 48 25.03 -9.37 14.78
N MET A 49 25.73 -9.34 13.64
CA MET A 49 25.51 -10.29 12.55
C MET A 49 25.75 -11.73 12.99
N GLN A 50 26.78 -12.02 13.77
CA GLN A 50 27.02 -13.36 14.30
C GLN A 50 25.99 -13.79 15.37
N CYS A 51 25.27 -12.85 15.98
CA CYS A 51 24.20 -13.15 16.94
C CYS A 51 22.87 -13.55 16.29
N LEU A 52 22.62 -13.21 15.03
CA LEU A 52 21.37 -13.55 14.35
C LEU A 52 21.13 -15.06 14.39
N GLY A 53 19.96 -15.47 14.91
CA GLY A 53 19.57 -16.87 15.08
C GLY A 53 20.13 -17.57 16.33
N LEU A 54 20.97 -16.92 17.13
CA LEU A 54 21.49 -17.48 18.38
C LEU A 54 20.52 -17.30 19.55
N SER A 55 20.59 -18.23 20.51
CA SER A 55 19.94 -18.04 21.81
C SER A 55 20.60 -16.90 22.60
N ALA A 56 19.86 -16.26 23.50
CA ALA A 56 20.38 -15.21 24.38
C ALA A 56 21.69 -15.60 25.10
N LYS A 57 21.78 -16.85 25.55
CA LYS A 57 22.96 -17.41 26.22
C LYS A 57 24.15 -17.56 25.28
N ALA A 58 23.90 -17.97 24.03
CA ALA A 58 24.95 -18.07 23.02
C ALA A 58 25.43 -16.68 22.57
N SER A 59 24.53 -15.70 22.42
CA SER A 59 24.89 -14.30 22.17
C SER A 59 25.72 -13.71 23.30
N GLU A 60 25.38 -14.00 24.56
CA GLU A 60 26.18 -13.58 25.73
C GLU A 60 27.60 -14.15 25.69
N GLN A 61 27.74 -15.45 25.43
CA GLN A 61 29.05 -16.09 25.28
C GLN A 61 29.87 -15.49 24.13
N LEU A 62 29.19 -15.09 23.04
CA LEU A 62 29.84 -14.41 21.94
C LEU A 62 30.26 -12.99 22.32
N ALA A 63 29.42 -12.26 23.07
CA ALA A 63 29.75 -10.92 23.56
C ALA A 63 30.99 -10.96 24.45
N GLN A 64 31.10 -11.96 25.31
CA GLN A 64 32.27 -12.16 26.17
C GLN A 64 33.56 -12.39 25.37
N LYS A 65 33.47 -13.03 24.19
CA LYS A 65 34.62 -13.22 23.30
C LYS A 65 35.03 -11.93 22.59
N PHE A 66 34.07 -11.10 22.19
CA PHE A 66 34.31 -9.86 21.45
C PHE A 66 34.72 -8.68 22.36
N TYR A 67 34.10 -8.57 23.53
CA TYR A 67 34.18 -7.39 24.41
C TYR A 67 34.77 -7.69 25.79
N GLY A 68 35.16 -8.94 26.06
CA GLY A 68 35.76 -9.38 27.32
C GLY A 68 34.77 -10.06 28.26
N ALA A 69 35.30 -10.92 29.15
CA ALA A 69 34.50 -11.78 30.02
C ALA A 69 33.58 -11.01 30.98
N ASP A 70 33.94 -9.78 31.35
CA ASP A 70 33.21 -8.93 32.30
C ASP A 70 32.17 -8.02 31.63
N VAL A 71 31.90 -8.19 30.32
CA VAL A 71 30.87 -7.39 29.63
C VAL A 71 29.52 -7.57 30.33
N PRO A 72 28.83 -6.48 30.73
CA PRO A 72 27.56 -6.56 31.44
C PRO A 72 26.40 -6.84 30.47
N TYR A 73 26.48 -7.94 29.72
CA TYR A 73 25.56 -8.26 28.62
C TYR A 73 24.09 -8.29 29.06
N GLY A 74 23.79 -8.84 30.24
CA GLY A 74 22.44 -8.83 30.80
C GLY A 74 21.88 -7.42 31.02
N ALA A 75 22.72 -6.47 31.48
CA ALA A 75 22.31 -5.07 31.66
C ALA A 75 22.15 -4.36 30.31
N ILE A 76 23.05 -4.61 29.35
CA ILE A 76 22.94 -4.09 27.98
C ILE A 76 21.67 -4.57 27.31
N ARG A 77 21.35 -5.86 27.42
CA ARG A 77 20.12 -6.43 26.86
C ARG A 77 18.88 -5.81 27.49
N LYS A 78 18.84 -5.68 28.83
CA LYS A 78 17.73 -5.05 29.52
C LYS A 78 17.54 -3.60 29.08
N ARG A 79 18.64 -2.83 28.97
CA ARG A 79 18.58 -1.44 28.50
C ARG A 79 18.12 -1.37 27.03
N ALA A 80 18.57 -2.30 26.18
CA ALA A 80 18.10 -2.38 24.80
C ALA A 80 16.61 -2.71 24.72
N ASP A 81 16.09 -3.60 25.57
CA ASP A 81 14.65 -3.90 25.67
C ASP A 81 13.83 -2.64 26.06
N GLU A 82 14.33 -1.84 27.00
CA GLU A 82 13.70 -0.57 27.42
C GLU A 82 13.68 0.44 26.26
N VAL A 83 14.81 0.63 25.57
CA VAL A 83 14.92 1.55 24.41
C VAL A 83 14.02 1.10 23.25
N GLU A 84 13.89 -0.21 23.02
CA GLU A 84 13.01 -0.76 21.98
C GLU A 84 11.53 -0.47 22.28
N LEU A 85 11.11 -0.69 23.52
CA LEU A 85 9.76 -0.35 23.96
C LEU A 85 9.50 1.16 23.86
N GLU A 86 10.45 2.01 24.25
CA GLU A 86 10.35 3.46 24.08
C GLU A 86 10.22 3.84 22.60
N PHE A 87 11.00 3.21 21.71
CA PHE A 87 10.94 3.46 20.28
C PHE A 87 9.56 3.10 19.71
N VAL A 88 9.06 1.90 20.00
CA VAL A 88 7.76 1.42 19.50
C VAL A 88 6.61 2.29 20.00
N ARG A 89 6.67 2.72 21.27
CA ARG A 89 5.64 3.61 21.84
C ARG A 89 5.62 4.99 21.18
N ASN A 90 6.79 5.51 20.81
CA ASN A 90 6.91 6.86 20.25
C ASN A 90 6.78 6.91 18.72
N ASN A 91 7.18 5.86 18.00
CA ASN A 91 7.28 5.85 16.54
C ASN A 91 6.39 4.80 15.86
N GLY A 92 5.74 3.93 16.64
CA GLY A 92 5.03 2.78 16.14
C GLY A 92 5.94 1.59 15.82
N VAL A 93 5.33 0.48 15.43
CA VAL A 93 6.03 -0.76 15.07
C VAL A 93 6.54 -0.64 13.63
N PRO A 94 7.81 -1.01 13.34
CA PRO A 94 8.36 -0.91 12.00
C PRO A 94 7.80 -2.01 11.08
N ILE A 95 6.73 -1.70 10.34
CA ILE A 95 6.06 -2.66 9.45
C ILE A 95 6.89 -2.91 8.17
N LYS A 96 7.08 -4.19 7.79
CA LYS A 96 7.69 -4.52 6.49
C LYS A 96 6.81 -4.01 5.35
N LYS A 97 7.43 -3.27 4.43
CA LYS A 97 6.75 -2.72 3.24
C LYS A 97 6.13 -3.87 2.44
N GLY A 98 4.85 -3.78 2.11
CA GLY A 98 4.09 -4.81 1.39
C GLY A 98 3.27 -5.75 2.27
N LEU A 99 3.49 -5.78 3.59
CA LEU A 99 2.79 -6.70 4.50
C LEU A 99 1.26 -6.53 4.44
N ILE A 100 0.76 -5.29 4.54
CA ILE A 100 -0.68 -5.02 4.62
C ILE A 100 -1.38 -5.53 3.36
N GLN A 101 -0.78 -5.31 2.20
CA GLN A 101 -1.29 -5.75 0.91
C GLN A 101 -1.36 -7.29 0.84
N VAL A 102 -0.31 -7.98 1.30
CA VAL A 102 -0.31 -9.46 1.39
C VAL A 102 -1.41 -9.96 2.32
N LEU A 103 -1.55 -9.37 3.52
CA LEU A 103 -2.59 -9.77 4.48
C LEU A 103 -4.01 -9.57 3.94
N GLU A 104 -4.28 -8.43 3.32
CA GLU A 104 -5.58 -8.15 2.69
C GLU A 104 -5.86 -9.13 1.55
N ARG A 105 -4.86 -9.41 0.71
CA ARG A 105 -4.95 -10.31 -0.43
C ARG A 105 -5.29 -11.73 0.00
N LEU A 106 -4.63 -12.25 1.02
CA LEU A 106 -4.90 -13.58 1.58
C LEU A 106 -6.27 -13.63 2.27
N ARG A 107 -6.63 -12.58 3.03
CA ARG A 107 -7.92 -12.51 3.75
C ARG A 107 -9.11 -12.52 2.78
N LYS A 108 -9.06 -11.68 1.75
CA LYS A 108 -10.12 -11.62 0.73
C LYS A 108 -10.18 -12.90 -0.14
N SER A 109 -9.06 -13.62 -0.29
CA SER A 109 -9.03 -14.97 -0.89
C SER A 109 -9.68 -16.05 0.01
N GLY A 110 -10.18 -15.68 1.18
CA GLY A 110 -10.90 -16.56 2.11
C GLY A 110 -9.99 -17.44 2.96
N LEU A 111 -8.70 -17.12 3.07
CA LEU A 111 -7.77 -17.88 3.92
C LEU A 111 -7.97 -17.49 5.39
N LYS A 112 -7.87 -18.49 6.26
CA LYS A 112 -7.66 -18.25 7.69
C LYS A 112 -6.20 -17.90 7.93
N MET A 113 -5.91 -17.03 8.89
CA MET A 113 -4.55 -16.62 9.18
C MET A 113 -4.25 -16.66 10.66
N ALA A 114 -3.01 -17.02 10.99
CA ALA A 114 -2.52 -16.99 12.35
C ALA A 114 -1.08 -16.47 12.41
N VAL A 115 -0.71 -15.95 13.57
CA VAL A 115 0.69 -15.64 13.89
C VAL A 115 1.29 -16.81 14.66
N ALA A 116 2.51 -17.22 14.29
CA ALA A 116 3.29 -18.28 14.91
C ALA A 116 4.69 -17.72 15.27
N THR A 117 4.80 -17.06 16.43
CA THR A 117 6.00 -16.30 16.84
C THR A 117 6.67 -16.87 18.09
N SER A 118 8.01 -16.78 18.15
CA SER A 118 8.77 -17.08 19.37
C SER A 118 8.60 -16.03 20.48
N SER A 119 8.03 -14.87 20.16
CA SER A 119 7.72 -13.80 21.10
C SER A 119 6.59 -14.19 22.05
N ARG A 120 6.58 -13.60 23.25
CA ARG A 120 5.51 -13.80 24.24
C ARG A 120 4.22 -13.15 23.77
N ARG A 121 3.07 -13.70 24.16
CA ARG A 121 1.75 -13.20 23.73
C ARG A 121 1.55 -11.70 23.96
N ALA A 122 1.88 -11.19 25.14
CA ALA A 122 1.67 -9.78 25.45
C ALA A 122 2.40 -8.83 24.47
N ILE A 123 3.64 -9.17 24.07
CA ILE A 123 4.43 -8.39 23.11
C ILE A 123 3.85 -8.51 21.71
N ALA A 124 3.49 -9.74 21.30
CA ALA A 124 2.92 -9.99 19.98
C ALA A 124 1.60 -9.23 19.79
N GLU A 125 0.71 -9.26 20.79
CA GLU A 125 -0.56 -8.53 20.74
C GLU A 125 -0.35 -7.01 20.68
N GLU A 126 0.53 -6.45 21.51
CA GLU A 126 0.89 -5.03 21.48
C GLU A 126 1.40 -4.61 20.09
N TYR A 127 2.28 -5.40 19.49
CA TYR A 127 2.86 -5.06 18.18
C TYR A 127 1.81 -5.11 17.07
N LEU A 128 0.99 -6.16 17.03
CA LEU A 128 -0.04 -6.33 16.01
C LEU A 128 -1.15 -5.27 16.13
N ILE A 129 -1.50 -4.85 17.35
CA ILE A 129 -2.50 -3.80 17.60
C ILE A 129 -1.94 -2.44 17.15
N ASN A 130 -0.72 -2.08 17.58
CA ASN A 130 -0.10 -0.81 17.23
C ASN A 130 0.21 -0.70 15.73
N ALA A 131 0.46 -1.83 15.05
CA ALA A 131 0.59 -1.90 13.61
C ALA A 131 -0.75 -1.92 12.84
N ASN A 132 -1.90 -1.95 13.55
CA ASN A 132 -3.25 -2.05 12.96
C ASN A 132 -3.45 -3.28 12.05
N VAL A 133 -2.74 -4.39 12.36
CA VAL A 133 -2.83 -5.66 11.61
C VAL A 133 -3.44 -6.79 12.43
N TYR A 134 -3.66 -6.62 13.74
CA TYR A 134 -4.27 -7.64 14.60
C TYR A 134 -5.59 -8.19 14.03
N LYS A 135 -6.41 -7.31 13.45
CA LYS A 135 -7.71 -7.62 12.81
C LYS A 135 -7.62 -8.66 11.68
N PHE A 136 -6.43 -8.88 11.11
CA PHE A 136 -6.24 -9.87 10.06
C PHE A 136 -6.06 -11.28 10.59
N PHE A 137 -5.82 -11.52 11.88
CA PHE A 137 -5.48 -12.85 12.37
C PHE A 137 -6.63 -13.46 13.17
N ASP A 138 -6.95 -14.72 12.86
CA ASP A 138 -7.98 -15.49 13.57
C ASP A 138 -7.48 -15.95 14.95
N LEU A 139 -6.17 -16.16 15.09
CA LEU A 139 -5.51 -16.51 16.34
C LEU A 139 -4.01 -16.25 16.33
N LEU A 140 -3.42 -16.27 17.51
CA LEU A 140 -1.98 -16.23 17.73
C LEU A 140 -1.53 -17.53 18.45
N VAL A 141 -0.35 -18.02 18.09
CA VAL A 141 0.43 -19.01 18.86
C VAL A 141 1.79 -18.39 19.15
N CYS A 142 2.07 -18.23 20.43
CA CYS A 142 3.21 -17.49 20.93
C CYS A 142 4.22 -18.42 21.62
N GLY A 143 5.45 -17.93 21.84
CA GLY A 143 6.54 -18.73 22.39
C GLY A 143 6.28 -19.23 23.81
N ASP A 144 5.45 -18.52 24.57
CA ASP A 144 4.98 -18.90 25.91
C ASP A 144 3.83 -19.94 25.89
N GLU A 145 3.36 -20.36 24.72
CA GLU A 145 2.33 -21.38 24.54
C GLU A 145 2.86 -22.72 24.02
N VAL A 146 4.18 -22.87 23.81
CA VAL A 146 4.81 -24.07 23.26
C VAL A 146 5.86 -24.65 24.20
N GLU A 147 5.97 -25.98 24.24
CA GLU A 147 6.99 -26.66 25.04
C GLU A 147 8.36 -26.59 24.33
N LYS A 148 8.36 -26.69 23.00
CA LYS A 148 9.55 -26.65 22.17
C LYS A 148 9.43 -25.54 21.12
N GLY A 149 10.18 -24.47 21.33
CA GLY A 149 10.31 -23.38 20.36
C GLY A 149 11.01 -23.80 19.07
N LYS A 150 11.03 -22.88 18.09
CA LYS A 150 11.75 -23.04 16.82
C LYS A 150 13.23 -23.41 17.10
N PRO A 151 13.82 -24.39 16.40
CA PRO A 151 13.38 -25.00 15.14
C PRO A 151 12.38 -26.15 15.25
N HIS A 152 11.91 -26.52 16.44
CA HIS A 152 10.92 -27.59 16.56
C HIS A 152 9.59 -27.17 15.89
N PRO A 153 8.86 -28.07 15.19
CA PRO A 153 7.66 -27.72 14.41
C PRO A 153 6.41 -27.41 15.25
N GLU A 154 6.48 -27.53 16.57
CA GLU A 154 5.31 -27.47 17.47
C GLU A 154 4.47 -26.21 17.24
N ILE A 155 5.12 -25.06 17.08
CA ILE A 155 4.40 -23.78 16.96
C ILE A 155 3.53 -23.71 15.71
N PHE A 156 4.03 -24.15 14.56
CA PHE A 156 3.28 -24.18 13.31
C PHE A 156 2.24 -25.29 13.29
N LEU A 157 2.56 -26.47 13.84
CA LEU A 157 1.60 -27.56 14.00
C LEU A 157 0.40 -27.13 14.87
N LYS A 158 0.67 -26.48 16.01
CA LYS A 158 -0.34 -25.96 16.93
C LYS A 158 -1.18 -24.86 16.27
N ALA A 159 -0.56 -23.96 15.49
CA ALA A 159 -1.28 -22.93 14.76
C ALA A 159 -2.22 -23.52 13.69
N ALA A 160 -1.73 -24.44 12.85
CA ALA A 160 -2.55 -25.15 11.86
C ALA A 160 -3.71 -25.91 12.52
N GLN A 161 -3.43 -26.63 13.61
CA GLN A 161 -4.44 -27.36 14.37
C GLN A 161 -5.53 -26.44 14.93
N LYS A 162 -5.15 -25.31 15.56
CA LYS A 162 -6.13 -24.36 16.11
C LYS A 162 -6.99 -23.71 15.02
N LEU A 163 -6.48 -23.56 13.79
CA LEU A 163 -7.27 -23.13 12.62
C LEU A 163 -8.18 -24.22 12.02
N ASN A 164 -8.07 -25.47 12.52
CA ASN A 164 -8.69 -26.67 11.98
C ASN A 164 -8.24 -26.97 10.53
N LEU A 165 -6.94 -26.81 10.27
CA LEU A 165 -6.32 -27.07 8.97
C LEU A 165 -5.21 -28.11 9.10
N GLN A 166 -4.92 -28.82 8.00
CA GLN A 166 -3.71 -29.63 7.90
C GLN A 166 -2.52 -28.74 7.53
N PRO A 167 -1.31 -29.00 8.03
CA PRO A 167 -0.12 -28.19 7.71
C PRO A 167 0.11 -28.00 6.20
N GLN A 168 -0.15 -29.04 5.39
CA GLN A 168 0.01 -29.03 3.93
C GLN A 168 -0.94 -28.06 3.22
N GLN A 169 -1.97 -27.56 3.91
CA GLN A 169 -2.93 -26.58 3.40
C GLN A 169 -2.57 -25.14 3.80
N CYS A 170 -1.43 -24.96 4.49
CA CYS A 170 -1.00 -23.69 5.05
C CYS A 170 0.27 -23.20 4.34
N LEU A 171 0.22 -21.96 3.86
CA LEU A 171 1.44 -21.19 3.61
C LEU A 171 2.08 -20.84 4.96
N MET A 172 3.39 -21.01 5.10
CA MET A 172 4.12 -20.69 6.33
C MET A 172 5.26 -19.71 5.97
N PHE A 173 5.10 -18.46 6.40
CA PHE A 173 5.97 -17.34 6.07
C PHE A 173 7.03 -17.13 7.14
N GLU A 174 8.30 -17.09 6.73
CA GLU A 174 9.46 -17.02 7.62
C GLU A 174 10.63 -16.27 6.97
N ASP A 175 11.56 -15.80 7.78
CA ASP A 175 12.83 -15.19 7.35
C ASP A 175 14.06 -15.87 7.98
N SER A 176 13.86 -16.66 9.05
CA SER A 176 14.96 -17.19 9.86
C SER A 176 15.25 -18.68 9.58
N GLU A 177 16.49 -19.11 9.82
CA GLU A 177 16.86 -20.53 9.65
C GLU A 177 16.10 -21.46 10.60
N ASN A 178 15.99 -21.08 11.89
CA ASN A 178 15.25 -21.88 12.85
C ASN A 178 13.77 -21.97 12.46
N GLY A 179 13.21 -20.86 11.99
CA GLY A 179 11.83 -20.77 11.62
C GLY A 179 11.47 -21.52 10.35
N ILE A 180 12.25 -21.38 9.28
CA ILE A 180 12.01 -22.12 8.04
C ILE A 180 12.15 -23.64 8.24
N CYS A 181 13.07 -24.08 9.12
CA CYS A 181 13.16 -25.49 9.51
C CYS A 181 11.91 -25.94 10.27
N SER A 182 11.43 -25.15 11.23
CA SER A 182 10.20 -25.43 11.98
C SER A 182 8.98 -25.55 11.05
N ALA A 183 8.85 -24.63 10.08
CA ALA A 183 7.77 -24.64 9.10
C ALA A 183 7.85 -25.84 8.14
N TYR A 184 9.06 -26.16 7.67
CA TYR A 184 9.31 -27.31 6.81
C TYR A 184 8.99 -28.64 7.53
N ASP A 185 9.49 -28.81 8.76
CA ASP A 185 9.27 -30.03 9.54
C ASP A 185 7.81 -30.18 9.99
N ALA A 186 7.05 -29.07 10.07
CA ALA A 186 5.61 -29.10 10.27
C ALA A 186 4.86 -29.64 9.03
N GLY A 187 5.50 -29.68 7.86
CA GLY A 187 4.89 -30.12 6.61
C GLY A 187 4.10 -29.03 5.89
N GLY A 188 4.39 -27.76 6.17
CA GLY A 188 3.77 -26.62 5.50
C GLY A 188 4.33 -26.31 4.11
N ILE A 189 3.65 -25.43 3.39
CA ILE A 189 4.17 -24.83 2.15
C ILE A 189 4.99 -23.62 2.56
N THR A 190 6.31 -23.78 2.59
CA THR A 190 7.23 -22.82 3.18
C THR A 190 7.55 -21.66 2.23
N ILE A 191 7.34 -20.43 2.71
CA ILE A 191 7.73 -19.19 2.03
C ILE A 191 8.83 -18.53 2.85
N LEU A 192 10.00 -18.38 2.25
CA LEU A 192 11.15 -17.74 2.86
C LEU A 192 11.32 -16.31 2.32
N PHE A 193 11.49 -15.35 3.23
CA PHE A 193 11.86 -13.98 2.90
C PHE A 193 13.33 -13.72 3.18
N LYS A 194 13.93 -12.83 2.40
CA LYS A 194 15.19 -12.20 2.76
C LYS A 194 14.97 -11.18 3.87
N ASP A 195 15.88 -11.16 4.84
CA ASP A 195 15.98 -10.07 5.83
C ASP A 195 17.40 -9.47 5.86
N ILE A 196 18.07 -9.44 7.01
CA ILE A 196 19.41 -8.84 7.14
C ILE A 196 20.48 -9.69 6.42
N LYS A 197 20.36 -11.01 6.48
CA LYS A 197 21.29 -11.95 5.83
C LYS A 197 20.66 -12.55 4.58
N GLU A 198 21.52 -12.83 3.59
CA GLU A 198 21.15 -13.72 2.49
C GLU A 198 20.88 -15.13 3.04
N PRO A 199 19.78 -15.78 2.61
CA PRO A 199 19.54 -17.18 2.92
C PRO A 199 20.71 -18.07 2.50
N ASN A 200 21.11 -18.98 3.38
CA ASN A 200 22.10 -20.00 3.05
C ASN A 200 21.47 -21.19 2.30
N ASP A 201 22.30 -22.07 1.74
CA ASP A 201 21.85 -23.25 0.99
C ASP A 201 20.93 -24.16 1.82
N HIS A 202 21.15 -24.24 3.14
CA HIS A 202 20.31 -25.04 4.02
C HIS A 202 18.90 -24.46 4.12
N MET A 203 18.75 -23.15 4.35
CA MET A 203 17.47 -22.46 4.35
C MET A 203 16.73 -22.62 3.02
N LEU A 204 17.44 -22.41 1.90
CA LEU A 204 16.87 -22.56 0.55
C LEU A 204 16.41 -24.00 0.29
N SER A 205 17.11 -25.00 0.80
CA SER A 205 16.69 -26.41 0.70
C SER A 205 15.38 -26.73 1.44
N LYS A 206 14.98 -25.87 2.39
CA LYS A 206 13.76 -25.98 3.20
C LYS A 206 12.65 -25.04 2.76
N ALA A 207 12.98 -24.04 1.95
CA ALA A 207 12.02 -23.11 1.37
C ALA A 207 11.38 -23.72 0.12
N LYS A 208 10.05 -23.70 0.04
CA LYS A 208 9.35 -24.07 -1.19
C LYS A 208 9.37 -22.92 -2.19
N PHE A 209 9.20 -21.71 -1.67
CA PHE A 209 9.32 -20.46 -2.42
C PHE A 209 10.21 -19.50 -1.64
N TYR A 210 10.97 -18.71 -2.37
CA TYR A 210 11.82 -17.66 -1.83
C TYR A 210 11.50 -16.34 -2.53
N TYR A 211 11.35 -15.28 -1.74
CA TYR A 211 11.11 -13.93 -2.23
C TYR A 211 12.04 -12.95 -1.51
N ALA A 212 12.57 -11.97 -2.24
CA ALA A 212 13.44 -10.95 -1.67
C ALA A 212 12.68 -10.01 -0.71
N ASP A 213 11.39 -9.78 -0.95
CA ASP A 213 10.53 -8.98 -0.09
C ASP A 213 9.03 -9.34 -0.23
N MET A 214 8.18 -8.67 0.56
CA MET A 214 6.74 -8.88 0.56
C MET A 214 6.06 -8.44 -0.76
N TYR A 215 6.63 -7.50 -1.52
CA TYR A 215 6.06 -7.10 -2.80
C TYR A 215 6.29 -8.15 -3.87
N GLU A 216 7.45 -8.80 -3.88
CA GLU A 216 7.70 -9.92 -4.78
C GLU A 216 6.74 -11.08 -4.47
N CYS A 217 6.50 -11.37 -3.18
CA CYS A 217 5.50 -12.35 -2.78
C CYS A 217 4.07 -11.94 -3.16
N LEU A 218 3.72 -10.65 -3.01
CA LEU A 218 2.43 -10.12 -3.45
C LEU A 218 2.24 -10.32 -4.96
N ASN A 219 3.25 -9.98 -5.76
CA ASN A 219 3.21 -10.18 -7.21
C ASN A 219 2.99 -11.66 -7.58
N ALA A 220 3.67 -12.57 -6.88
CA ALA A 220 3.47 -14.00 -7.09
C ALA A 220 2.05 -14.44 -6.69
N LEU A 221 1.53 -13.98 -5.55
CA LEU A 221 0.17 -14.29 -5.11
C LEU A 221 -0.90 -13.82 -6.11
N ASP A 222 -0.70 -12.65 -6.71
CA ASP A 222 -1.62 -12.05 -7.66
C ASP A 222 -1.82 -12.91 -8.91
N GLU A 223 -0.85 -13.73 -9.31
CA GLU A 223 -0.97 -14.66 -10.45
C GLU A 223 -1.95 -15.81 -10.20
N PHE A 224 -2.20 -16.16 -8.93
CA PHE A 224 -2.97 -17.35 -8.55
C PHE A 224 -4.34 -17.05 -7.95
N ILE A 225 -4.62 -15.78 -7.68
CA ILE A 225 -5.88 -15.37 -7.08
C ILE A 225 -6.91 -15.17 -8.19
N PRO A 226 -8.10 -15.78 -8.08
CA PRO A 226 -9.13 -15.68 -9.12
C PRO A 226 -9.48 -14.22 -9.44
N GLU A 227 -9.69 -13.94 -10.73
CA GLU A 227 -10.25 -12.66 -11.18
C GLU A 227 -11.58 -12.39 -10.43
N MET A 228 -11.64 -11.24 -9.76
CA MET A 228 -12.87 -10.80 -9.09
C MET A 228 -13.80 -10.13 -10.11
N GLY A 229 -15.11 -10.23 -9.88
CA GLY A 229 -16.07 -9.45 -10.65
C GLY A 229 -16.01 -7.95 -10.32
N MET A 230 -16.65 -7.11 -11.15
CA MET A 230 -16.81 -5.67 -10.91
C MET A 230 -17.26 -5.36 -9.47
N PRO A 231 -16.68 -4.33 -8.82
CA PRO A 231 -17.04 -4.04 -7.44
C PRO A 231 -18.48 -3.55 -7.46
N GLN A 232 -19.24 -3.89 -6.42
CA GLN A 232 -20.57 -3.32 -6.31
C GLN A 232 -20.45 -1.84 -5.95
N LEU A 233 -21.40 -1.02 -6.40
CA LEU A 233 -21.37 0.43 -6.13
C LEU A 233 -21.23 0.79 -4.64
N GLN A 234 -21.75 -0.07 -3.76
CA GLN A 234 -21.74 0.14 -2.30
C GLN A 234 -20.57 -0.60 -1.63
N GLU A 235 -19.71 -1.25 -2.41
CA GLU A 235 -18.51 -1.88 -1.90
C GLU A 235 -17.56 -0.81 -1.36
N LEU A 236 -16.87 -1.12 -0.26
CA LEU A 236 -15.95 -0.16 0.34
C LEU A 236 -14.69 -0.05 -0.52
N PHE A 237 -14.22 1.18 -0.72
CA PHE A 237 -12.95 1.42 -1.39
C PHE A 237 -11.82 0.65 -0.71
N PRO A 238 -10.90 0.06 -1.49
CA PRO A 238 -9.63 -0.44 -1.00
C PRO A 238 -8.95 0.56 -0.04
N GLN A 239 -8.65 0.11 1.17
CA GLN A 239 -7.93 0.92 2.15
C GLN A 239 -6.42 0.89 1.88
N SER A 240 -5.90 -0.25 1.42
CA SER A 240 -4.51 -0.37 1.03
C SER A 240 -4.23 0.28 -0.32
N SER A 241 -3.02 0.79 -0.45
CA SER A 241 -2.48 1.26 -1.72
C SER A 241 -1.38 0.33 -2.22
N ASN A 242 -1.30 0.14 -3.53
CA ASN A 242 -0.11 -0.43 -4.18
C ASN A 242 0.96 0.68 -4.37
N GLN A 243 2.06 0.38 -5.08
CA GLN A 243 3.14 1.35 -5.30
C GLN A 243 2.98 2.19 -6.57
N LEU A 244 1.93 1.94 -7.36
CA LEU A 244 1.77 2.54 -8.67
C LEU A 244 1.28 3.99 -8.55
N THR A 245 1.89 4.86 -9.36
CA THR A 245 1.29 6.14 -9.74
C THR A 245 0.60 5.96 -11.07
N VAL A 246 -0.57 6.57 -11.24
CA VAL A 246 -1.36 6.51 -12.47
C VAL A 246 -1.85 7.90 -12.85
N GLY A 247 -2.05 8.11 -14.15
CA GLY A 247 -2.37 9.40 -14.75
C GLY A 247 -3.76 9.43 -15.39
N ILE A 248 -4.40 10.59 -15.37
CA ILE A 248 -5.60 10.92 -16.16
C ILE A 248 -5.28 12.20 -16.93
N HIS A 249 -5.01 12.08 -18.23
CA HIS A 249 -4.85 13.24 -19.09
C HIS A 249 -6.24 13.72 -19.53
N GLY A 250 -6.78 14.73 -18.84
CA GLY A 250 -8.11 15.30 -19.12
C GLY A 250 -9.13 15.04 -18.00
N PHE A 251 -9.08 15.83 -16.93
CA PHE A 251 -10.00 15.79 -15.81
C PHE A 251 -11.32 16.52 -16.13
N GLY A 252 -12.17 15.82 -16.87
CA GLY A 252 -13.55 16.21 -17.18
C GLY A 252 -14.56 15.17 -16.73
N ALA A 253 -15.75 15.14 -17.34
CA ALA A 253 -16.78 14.16 -17.00
C ALA A 253 -16.31 12.71 -17.18
N ILE A 254 -15.53 12.43 -18.23
CA ILE A 254 -14.93 11.10 -18.43
C ILE A 254 -13.76 10.88 -17.47
N GLY A 255 -12.75 11.75 -17.48
CA GLY A 255 -11.55 11.54 -16.65
C GLY A 255 -11.83 11.58 -15.15
N GLY A 256 -12.34 12.70 -14.63
CA GLY A 256 -12.63 12.87 -13.21
C GLY A 256 -13.93 12.19 -12.78
N GLY A 257 -14.92 12.11 -13.67
CA GLY A 257 -16.20 11.52 -13.31
C GLY A 257 -16.26 10.00 -13.45
N TYR A 258 -15.63 9.40 -14.46
CA TYR A 258 -15.73 7.96 -14.72
C TYR A 258 -14.43 7.21 -14.42
N VAL A 259 -13.34 7.63 -15.05
CA VAL A 259 -12.05 6.94 -14.98
C VAL A 259 -11.44 6.98 -13.59
N ALA A 260 -11.59 8.10 -12.89
CA ALA A 260 -11.12 8.21 -11.51
C ALA A 260 -11.73 7.15 -10.59
N GLN A 261 -12.98 6.73 -10.81
CA GLN A 261 -13.60 5.63 -10.06
C GLN A 261 -12.89 4.30 -10.37
N ILE A 262 -12.77 3.96 -11.66
CA ILE A 262 -12.13 2.72 -12.11
C ILE A 262 -10.72 2.62 -11.54
N LEU A 263 -9.94 3.69 -11.66
CA LEU A 263 -8.57 3.72 -11.14
C LEU A 263 -8.52 3.65 -9.62
N SER A 264 -9.52 4.17 -8.91
CA SER A 264 -9.55 4.10 -7.45
C SER A 264 -9.88 2.71 -6.91
N TYR A 265 -10.57 1.87 -7.70
CA TYR A 265 -10.72 0.46 -7.36
C TYR A 265 -9.61 -0.42 -7.93
N TRP A 266 -8.78 0.03 -8.89
CA TRP A 266 -7.64 -0.69 -9.50
C TRP A 266 -7.86 -2.19 -9.78
N ASP A 267 -7.61 -3.06 -8.80
CA ASP A 267 -7.77 -4.53 -8.88
C ASP A 267 -8.87 -5.09 -7.96
N GLY A 268 -9.54 -4.24 -7.20
CA GLY A 268 -10.58 -4.55 -6.20
C GLY A 268 -10.03 -4.77 -4.80
N TYR A 269 -8.71 -4.72 -4.63
CA TYR A 269 -8.00 -5.02 -3.39
C TYR A 269 -7.19 -3.85 -2.88
N THR A 270 -6.49 -3.20 -3.80
CA THR A 270 -5.62 -2.06 -3.58
C THR A 270 -6.10 -0.90 -4.46
N ARG A 271 -5.78 0.31 -4.07
CA ARG A 271 -5.83 1.48 -4.97
C ARG A 271 -4.41 1.91 -5.37
N PRO A 272 -4.23 2.70 -6.43
CA PRO A 272 -2.93 3.28 -6.74
C PRO A 272 -2.45 4.11 -5.56
N LYS A 273 -1.12 4.18 -5.37
CA LYS A 273 -0.51 5.07 -4.38
C LYS A 273 -0.98 6.51 -4.56
N ARG A 274 -1.12 6.92 -5.83
CA ARG A 274 -1.50 8.27 -6.22
C ARG A 274 -2.09 8.28 -7.62
N ILE A 275 -3.14 9.08 -7.80
CA ILE A 275 -3.70 9.42 -9.11
C ILE A 275 -3.33 10.87 -9.42
N LEU A 276 -2.69 11.12 -10.57
CA LEU A 276 -2.42 12.45 -11.09
C LEU A 276 -3.42 12.74 -12.22
N ALA A 277 -4.15 13.85 -12.17
CA ALA A 277 -5.11 14.19 -13.20
C ALA A 277 -4.92 15.61 -13.72
N SER A 278 -4.85 15.81 -15.03
CA SER A 278 -4.59 17.16 -15.59
C SER A 278 -5.87 17.90 -15.97
N THR A 279 -5.95 19.19 -15.67
CA THR A 279 -7.06 20.05 -16.08
C THR A 279 -6.60 21.45 -16.44
N ARG A 280 -7.36 22.12 -17.33
CA ARG A 280 -7.29 23.59 -17.51
C ARG A 280 -8.37 24.32 -16.73
N ASN A 281 -9.31 23.60 -16.11
CA ASN A 281 -10.34 24.22 -15.28
C ASN A 281 -9.75 24.53 -13.90
N ARG A 282 -9.34 25.79 -13.72
CA ARG A 282 -8.77 26.28 -12.46
C ARG A 282 -9.69 26.03 -11.25
N LEU A 283 -11.01 26.07 -11.44
CA LEU A 283 -11.94 25.80 -10.34
C LEU A 283 -11.82 24.34 -9.87
N TYR A 284 -11.70 23.37 -10.78
CA TYR A 284 -11.48 21.96 -10.41
C TYR A 284 -10.10 21.76 -9.77
N LEU A 285 -9.06 22.37 -10.34
CA LEU A 285 -7.69 22.29 -9.82
C LEU A 285 -7.64 22.73 -8.36
N GLU A 286 -8.12 23.94 -8.06
CA GLU A 286 -8.06 24.49 -6.71
C GLU A 286 -9.00 23.74 -5.76
N SER A 287 -10.21 23.38 -6.21
CA SER A 287 -11.19 22.73 -5.35
C SER A 287 -10.77 21.32 -4.94
N VAL A 288 -10.37 20.48 -5.88
CA VAL A 288 -10.00 19.08 -5.57
C VAL A 288 -8.76 19.06 -4.69
N ASN A 289 -7.74 19.85 -5.00
CA ASN A 289 -6.51 19.89 -4.21
C ASN A 289 -6.73 20.46 -2.81
N SER A 290 -7.61 21.45 -2.64
CA SER A 290 -7.91 22.03 -1.32
C SER A 290 -8.72 21.10 -0.43
N PHE A 291 -9.68 20.36 -0.99
CA PHE A 291 -10.53 19.44 -0.23
C PHE A 291 -9.89 18.04 -0.07
N GLY A 292 -8.86 17.73 -0.85
CA GLY A 292 -8.19 16.43 -0.89
C GLY A 292 -9.06 15.26 -1.42
N SER A 293 -10.33 15.53 -1.70
CA SER A 293 -11.31 14.56 -2.18
C SER A 293 -12.53 15.25 -2.78
N TYR A 294 -13.30 14.52 -3.58
CA TYR A 294 -14.60 14.96 -4.12
C TYR A 294 -15.53 13.75 -4.25
N SER A 295 -16.80 13.98 -4.53
CA SER A 295 -17.80 12.93 -4.64
C SER A 295 -18.49 12.90 -6.00
N ILE A 296 -18.91 11.70 -6.38
CA ILE A 296 -19.66 11.39 -7.58
C ILE A 296 -21.02 10.87 -7.16
N ARG A 297 -22.08 11.53 -7.62
CA ARG A 297 -23.45 11.23 -7.21
C ARG A 297 -24.15 10.24 -8.14
N TYR A 298 -24.63 9.16 -7.56
CA TYR A 298 -25.48 8.16 -8.19
C TYR A 298 -26.93 8.40 -7.82
N GLY A 299 -27.59 9.25 -8.60
CA GLY A 299 -28.94 9.74 -8.29
C GLY A 299 -29.99 8.64 -8.16
N GLN A 300 -29.86 7.54 -8.90
CA GLN A 300 -30.80 6.41 -8.84
C GLN A 300 -30.70 5.59 -7.55
N SER A 301 -29.54 5.64 -6.88
CA SER A 301 -29.25 4.86 -5.67
C SER A 301 -29.15 5.72 -4.42
N SER A 302 -29.36 7.04 -4.53
CA SER A 302 -29.14 8.00 -3.44
C SER A 302 -27.79 7.80 -2.75
N TYR A 303 -26.77 7.53 -3.56
CA TYR A 303 -25.42 7.19 -3.10
C TYR A 303 -24.42 8.19 -3.67
N ASP A 304 -23.55 8.71 -2.82
CA ASP A 304 -22.46 9.59 -3.21
C ASP A 304 -21.15 8.83 -2.96
N GLU A 305 -20.42 8.55 -4.03
CA GLU A 305 -19.15 7.85 -4.00
C GLU A 305 -18.02 8.85 -3.82
N ARG A 306 -17.16 8.66 -2.82
CA ARG A 306 -16.05 9.58 -2.52
C ARG A 306 -14.77 9.12 -3.22
N ILE A 307 -14.17 10.02 -3.99
CA ILE A 307 -12.86 9.88 -4.61
C ILE A 307 -11.83 10.70 -3.83
N ASP A 308 -10.76 10.06 -3.40
CA ASP A 308 -9.63 10.63 -2.66
C ASP A 308 -8.29 10.15 -3.27
N ASN A 309 -7.16 10.52 -2.66
CA ASN A 309 -5.80 10.18 -3.15
C ASN A 309 -5.52 10.57 -4.62
N LEU A 310 -6.23 11.59 -5.10
CA LEU A 310 -6.09 12.17 -6.42
C LEU A 310 -5.59 13.61 -6.30
N THR A 311 -4.55 13.94 -7.07
CA THR A 311 -4.02 15.29 -7.20
C THR A 311 -4.31 15.80 -8.60
N VAL A 312 -4.90 16.99 -8.69
CA VAL A 312 -5.15 17.66 -9.96
C VAL A 312 -3.97 18.58 -10.28
N ILE A 313 -3.42 18.46 -11.49
CA ILE A 313 -2.32 19.29 -12.00
C ILE A 313 -2.80 20.22 -13.09
N ASP A 314 -2.09 21.33 -13.29
CA ASP A 314 -2.39 22.28 -14.35
C ASP A 314 -1.90 21.72 -15.69
N ALA A 315 -2.82 21.51 -16.63
CA ALA A 315 -2.48 20.99 -17.95
C ALA A 315 -1.67 21.98 -18.81
N ASP A 316 -1.66 23.27 -18.46
CA ASP A 316 -0.80 24.28 -19.10
C ASP A 316 0.58 24.39 -18.44
N ASN A 317 0.81 23.71 -17.30
CA ASN A 317 2.12 23.61 -16.67
C ASN A 317 2.89 22.41 -17.23
N GLU A 318 3.79 22.69 -18.17
CA GLU A 318 4.59 21.67 -18.85
C GLU A 318 5.40 20.78 -17.88
N GLN A 319 5.98 21.34 -16.82
CA GLN A 319 6.76 20.55 -15.86
C GLN A 319 5.89 19.54 -15.13
N GLN A 320 4.70 19.95 -14.67
CA GLN A 320 3.78 19.02 -13.99
C GLN A 320 3.29 17.92 -14.93
N MET A 321 3.03 18.26 -16.20
CA MET A 321 2.66 17.28 -17.22
C MET A 321 3.78 16.28 -17.47
N LEU A 322 5.03 16.74 -17.68
CA LEU A 322 6.21 15.87 -17.83
C LEU A 322 6.37 14.92 -16.65
N GLU A 323 6.27 15.43 -15.41
CA GLU A 323 6.34 14.61 -14.20
C GLU A 323 5.26 13.52 -14.16
N MET A 324 4.02 13.82 -14.61
CA MET A 324 2.97 12.82 -14.73
C MET A 324 3.37 11.67 -15.68
N TYR A 325 3.94 11.96 -16.85
CA TYR A 325 4.39 10.92 -17.79
C TYR A 325 5.60 10.13 -17.29
N MET A 326 6.53 10.78 -16.59
CA MET A 326 7.71 10.10 -16.03
C MET A 326 7.37 9.19 -14.84
N GLN A 327 6.32 9.49 -14.08
CA GLN A 327 6.00 8.75 -12.85
C GLN A 327 4.89 7.71 -13.02
N SER A 328 4.03 7.85 -14.04
CA SER A 328 2.86 7.00 -14.19
C SER A 328 3.19 5.66 -14.87
N SER A 329 2.64 4.59 -14.32
CA SER A 329 2.63 3.23 -14.93
C SER A 329 1.47 3.04 -15.91
N LEU A 330 0.39 3.80 -15.71
CA LEU A 330 -0.79 3.83 -16.56
C LEU A 330 -1.27 5.25 -16.74
N ILE A 331 -1.69 5.63 -17.96
CA ILE A 331 -2.29 6.93 -18.24
C ILE A 331 -3.57 6.75 -19.05
N ALA A 332 -4.69 7.25 -18.54
CA ALA A 332 -5.93 7.34 -19.29
C ALA A 332 -6.00 8.66 -20.07
N LEU A 333 -6.02 8.59 -21.40
CA LEU A 333 -6.19 9.74 -22.29
C LEU A 333 -7.69 10.03 -22.45
N CYS A 334 -8.18 11.02 -21.70
CA CYS A 334 -9.58 11.44 -21.65
C CYS A 334 -9.77 12.76 -22.40
N LEU A 335 -9.29 12.80 -23.64
CA LEU A 335 -9.22 14.01 -24.46
C LEU A 335 -10.33 14.04 -25.51
N PRO A 336 -10.96 15.19 -25.77
CA PRO A 336 -11.83 15.32 -26.93
C PRO A 336 -11.01 15.22 -28.21
N GLU A 337 -11.62 14.70 -29.29
CA GLU A 337 -10.94 14.46 -30.57
C GLU A 337 -10.16 15.69 -31.07
N GLN A 338 -10.78 16.86 -31.01
CA GLN A 338 -10.20 18.13 -31.46
C GLN A 338 -8.95 18.59 -30.68
N ALA A 339 -8.72 18.04 -29.49
CA ALA A 339 -7.54 18.37 -28.67
C ALA A 339 -6.37 17.42 -28.91
N ILE A 340 -6.57 16.28 -29.58
CA ILE A 340 -5.54 15.23 -29.70
C ILE A 340 -4.28 15.77 -30.37
N GLU A 341 -4.42 16.51 -31.47
CA GLU A 341 -3.29 17.09 -32.19
C GLU A 341 -2.47 18.05 -31.31
N SER A 342 -3.13 18.95 -30.59
CA SER A 342 -2.44 19.88 -29.69
C SER A 342 -1.79 19.19 -28.50
N GLU A 343 -2.46 18.19 -27.92
CA GLU A 343 -1.97 17.46 -26.73
C GLU A 343 -0.88 16.45 -27.07
N ALA A 344 -0.81 15.99 -28.32
CA ALA A 344 0.23 15.08 -28.78
C ALA A 344 1.64 15.65 -28.56
N LYS A 345 1.80 16.98 -28.64
CA LYS A 345 3.07 17.65 -28.33
C LYS A 345 3.47 17.48 -26.86
N THR A 346 2.53 17.65 -25.94
CA THR A 346 2.75 17.42 -24.50
C THR A 346 3.06 15.95 -24.21
N ILE A 347 2.30 15.03 -24.83
CA ILE A 347 2.53 13.59 -24.71
C ILE A 347 3.93 13.21 -25.21
N ALA A 348 4.31 13.66 -26.40
CA ALA A 348 5.61 13.41 -27.02
C ALA A 348 6.77 13.92 -26.15
N LYS A 349 6.66 15.14 -25.61
CA LYS A 349 7.65 15.68 -24.65
C LYS A 349 7.75 14.82 -23.39
N GLY A 350 6.62 14.38 -22.83
CA GLY A 350 6.59 13.51 -21.65
C GLY A 350 7.26 12.17 -21.88
N LEU A 351 6.96 11.53 -23.01
CA LEU A 351 7.57 10.27 -23.42
C LEU A 351 9.07 10.41 -23.70
N LEU A 352 9.49 11.49 -24.38
CA LEU A 352 10.89 11.77 -24.63
C LEU A 352 11.66 12.04 -23.32
N ALA A 353 11.09 12.84 -22.41
CA ALA A 353 11.69 13.07 -21.09
C ALA A 353 11.84 11.76 -20.30
N ARG A 354 10.81 10.90 -20.33
CA ARG A 354 10.88 9.56 -19.74
C ARG A 354 12.01 8.73 -20.34
N PHE A 355 12.10 8.66 -21.67
CA PHE A 355 13.16 7.94 -22.38
C PHE A 355 14.56 8.45 -22.02
N MET A 356 14.74 9.77 -21.94
CA MET A 356 16.02 10.39 -21.56
C MET A 356 16.37 10.20 -20.08
N SER A 357 15.37 9.93 -19.22
CA SER A 357 15.53 9.78 -17.77
C SER A 357 15.85 8.36 -17.30
N ALA A 358 16.11 7.42 -18.21
CA ALA A 358 16.27 5.99 -17.95
C ALA A 358 17.37 5.59 -16.92
N ASP A 359 18.14 6.55 -16.38
CA ASP A 359 18.99 6.37 -15.20
C ASP A 359 18.22 6.44 -13.85
N ILE A 360 16.90 6.69 -13.84
CA ILE A 360 16.09 6.87 -12.62
C ILE A 360 15.00 5.78 -12.51
N GLN A 361 15.29 4.72 -11.75
CA GLN A 361 14.41 3.78 -11.01
C GLN A 361 13.07 3.25 -11.57
N ASN A 362 12.56 3.68 -12.73
CA ASN A 362 11.23 3.29 -13.23
C ASN A 362 11.26 3.08 -14.75
N ASN A 363 11.92 2.00 -15.18
CA ASN A 363 12.09 1.62 -16.59
C ASN A 363 10.87 0.86 -17.16
N GLU A 364 9.73 0.88 -16.48
CA GLU A 364 8.55 0.13 -16.92
C GLU A 364 7.78 0.88 -18.04
N PRO A 365 7.27 0.17 -19.06
CA PRO A 365 6.33 0.72 -20.04
C PRO A 365 5.12 1.41 -19.42
N ILE A 366 4.69 2.54 -19.99
CA ILE A 366 3.36 3.10 -19.67
C ILE A 366 2.28 2.32 -20.43
N THR A 367 1.21 2.00 -19.72
CA THR A 367 -0.05 1.55 -20.34
C THR A 367 -0.98 2.73 -20.59
N PHE A 368 -1.27 3.04 -21.84
CA PHE A 368 -2.22 4.06 -22.25
C PHE A 368 -3.61 3.48 -22.46
N LEU A 369 -4.60 4.04 -21.77
CA LEU A 369 -6.02 3.81 -22.06
C LEU A 369 -6.53 4.95 -22.95
N ILE A 370 -6.86 4.64 -24.19
CA ILE A 370 -7.33 5.65 -25.15
C ILE A 370 -8.85 5.74 -25.04
N ILE A 371 -9.33 6.74 -24.30
CA ILE A 371 -10.76 6.91 -24.01
C ILE A 371 -11.33 7.97 -24.94
N LEU A 372 -11.65 7.52 -26.16
CA LEU A 372 -12.16 8.36 -27.23
C LEU A 372 -13.22 7.59 -28.00
N ASN A 373 -14.43 8.15 -28.09
CA ASN A 373 -15.54 7.55 -28.85
C ASN A 373 -15.36 7.80 -30.36
N LYS A 374 -14.35 7.17 -30.96
CA LYS A 374 -14.01 7.27 -32.38
C LYS A 374 -13.47 5.95 -32.91
N VAL A 375 -13.92 5.57 -34.10
CA VAL A 375 -13.37 4.42 -34.83
C VAL A 375 -11.90 4.69 -35.16
N CYS A 376 -11.02 3.73 -34.87
CA CYS A 376 -9.56 3.86 -35.03
C CYS A 376 -8.94 4.99 -34.17
N ALA A 377 -9.47 5.22 -32.96
CA ALA A 377 -8.94 6.20 -32.01
C ALA A 377 -7.43 6.03 -31.76
N LYS A 378 -6.97 4.79 -31.49
CA LYS A 378 -5.55 4.47 -31.33
C LYS A 378 -4.68 4.91 -32.50
N TYR A 379 -5.10 4.63 -33.73
CA TYR A 379 -4.33 5.03 -34.91
C TYR A 379 -4.20 6.55 -35.00
N LEU A 380 -5.29 7.29 -34.76
CA LEU A 380 -5.28 8.75 -34.76
C LEU A 380 -4.33 9.33 -33.71
N VAL A 381 -4.41 8.81 -32.47
CA VAL A 381 -3.57 9.25 -31.36
C VAL A 381 -2.10 8.96 -31.65
N LEU A 382 -1.77 7.72 -32.05
CA LEU A 382 -0.40 7.33 -32.37
C LEU A 382 0.18 8.15 -33.52
N LYS A 383 -0.62 8.42 -34.56
CA LYS A 383 -0.19 9.27 -35.68
C LYS A 383 0.28 10.64 -35.20
N HIS A 384 -0.54 11.33 -34.40
CA HIS A 384 -0.20 12.67 -33.93
C HIS A 384 0.97 12.65 -32.92
N ILE A 385 1.06 11.64 -32.04
CA ILE A 385 2.21 11.51 -31.14
C ILE A 385 3.49 11.25 -31.94
N HIS A 386 3.45 10.41 -32.97
CA HIS A 386 4.58 10.14 -33.85
C HIS A 386 5.04 11.40 -34.58
N GLU A 387 4.12 12.14 -35.20
CA GLU A 387 4.41 13.43 -35.84
C GLU A 387 5.05 14.42 -34.86
N ALA A 388 4.54 14.50 -33.62
CA ALA A 388 5.09 15.36 -32.59
C ALA A 388 6.47 14.89 -32.07
N LEU A 389 6.73 13.59 -32.02
CA LEU A 389 8.05 13.04 -31.66
C LEU A 389 9.08 13.35 -32.75
N LEU A 390 8.72 13.24 -34.03
CA LEU A 390 9.61 13.60 -35.15
C LEU A 390 9.97 15.10 -35.17
N GLU A 391 9.17 15.97 -34.56
CA GLU A 391 9.53 17.38 -34.35
C GLU A 391 10.60 17.56 -33.25
N LEU A 392 10.77 16.56 -32.36
CA LEU A 392 11.61 16.64 -31.16
C LEU A 392 12.86 15.74 -31.23
N THR A 393 12.82 14.67 -32.03
CA THR A 393 13.87 13.64 -32.11
C THR A 393 13.89 12.96 -33.48
N ASP A 394 14.87 12.10 -33.72
CA ASP A 394 15.02 11.35 -34.97
C ASP A 394 14.05 10.15 -35.05
N GLU A 395 13.79 9.66 -36.28
CA GLU A 395 12.81 8.59 -36.56
C GLU A 395 13.06 7.32 -35.74
N ASP A 396 14.31 6.85 -35.66
CA ASP A 396 14.68 5.66 -34.89
C ASP A 396 14.31 5.79 -33.40
N ILE A 397 14.50 6.97 -32.81
CA ILE A 397 14.18 7.22 -31.39
C ILE A 397 12.66 7.33 -31.21
N ALA A 398 11.97 8.01 -32.13
CA ALA A 398 10.52 8.14 -32.09
C ALA A 398 9.82 6.77 -32.16
N GLU A 399 10.24 5.92 -33.10
CA GLU A 399 9.72 4.55 -33.23
C GLU A 399 10.01 3.70 -31.99
N HIS A 400 11.24 3.79 -31.47
CA HIS A 400 11.62 3.06 -30.27
C HIS A 400 10.75 3.47 -29.07
N ILE A 401 10.59 4.77 -28.82
CA ILE A 401 9.72 5.30 -27.76
C ILE A 401 8.30 4.75 -27.89
N LEU A 402 7.71 4.78 -29.09
CA LEU A 402 6.35 4.28 -29.28
C LEU A 402 6.24 2.76 -29.08
N SER A 403 7.27 2.01 -29.47
CA SER A 403 7.31 0.54 -29.35
C SER A 403 7.45 0.04 -27.91
N GLU A 404 8.05 0.84 -27.03
CA GLU A 404 8.25 0.51 -25.61
C GLU A 404 6.97 0.64 -24.77
N HIS A 405 5.90 1.24 -25.30
CA HIS A 405 4.68 1.57 -24.53
C HIS A 405 3.44 0.86 -25.07
N TYR A 406 2.48 0.57 -24.19
CA TYR A 406 1.24 -0.12 -24.57
C TYR A 406 0.12 0.87 -24.82
N PHE A 407 -0.35 0.99 -26.07
CA PHE A 407 -1.51 1.82 -26.41
C PHE A 407 -2.75 0.96 -26.61
N CYS A 408 -3.73 1.06 -25.72
CA CYS A 408 -4.90 0.19 -25.70
C CYS A 408 -6.16 0.98 -26.08
N ASP A 409 -6.86 0.54 -27.13
CA ASP A 409 -8.19 1.09 -27.46
C ASP A 409 -9.19 0.72 -26.35
N THR A 410 -10.13 1.63 -26.11
CA THR A 410 -11.20 1.42 -25.15
C THR A 410 -12.58 1.64 -25.78
N VAL A 411 -13.58 0.92 -25.28
CA VAL A 411 -14.98 1.17 -25.56
C VAL A 411 -15.67 1.51 -24.25
N VAL A 412 -16.22 2.72 -24.19
CA VAL A 412 -17.02 3.20 -23.06
C VAL A 412 -18.44 3.37 -23.55
N ASN A 413 -19.34 2.53 -23.04
CA ASN A 413 -20.76 2.79 -23.10
C ASN A 413 -21.09 3.47 -21.77
N ARG A 414 -21.53 4.74 -21.77
CA ARG A 414 -22.42 5.42 -20.77
C ARG A 414 -22.21 6.94 -20.71
N MET A 415 -23.12 7.61 -19.99
CA MET A 415 -23.11 9.05 -19.76
C MET A 415 -22.72 9.36 -18.31
N VAL A 416 -21.55 9.99 -18.14
CA VAL A 416 -21.22 10.73 -16.92
C VAL A 416 -21.36 12.22 -17.23
N SER A 417 -21.95 12.98 -16.31
CA SER A 417 -22.13 14.42 -16.49
C SER A 417 -21.41 15.19 -15.40
N LYS A 418 -20.83 16.33 -15.79
CA LYS A 418 -20.22 17.27 -14.86
C LYS A 418 -21.27 18.16 -14.25
N LEU A 419 -21.10 18.47 -12.97
CA LEU A 419 -21.82 19.55 -12.33
C LEU A 419 -21.39 20.88 -12.97
N SER A 420 -22.32 21.83 -13.11
CA SER A 420 -21.97 23.13 -13.69
C SER A 420 -21.03 23.92 -12.78
N ASP A 421 -20.15 24.73 -13.36
CA ASP A 421 -19.22 25.56 -12.58
C ASP A 421 -19.97 26.50 -11.62
N GLN A 422 -21.17 26.95 -12.01
CA GLN A 422 -22.03 27.78 -11.16
C GLN A 422 -22.57 27.01 -9.95
N ALA A 423 -22.92 25.73 -10.12
CA ALA A 423 -23.34 24.88 -9.01
C ALA A 423 -22.17 24.52 -8.09
N LEU A 424 -20.97 24.33 -8.65
CA LEU A 424 -19.74 24.11 -7.88
C LEU A 424 -19.39 25.36 -7.05
N TYR A 425 -19.40 26.54 -7.66
CA TYR A 425 -19.20 27.82 -6.98
C TYR A 425 -20.19 28.01 -5.80
N ARG A 426 -21.45 27.62 -5.97
CA ARG A 426 -22.44 27.66 -4.88
C ARG A 426 -22.08 26.71 -3.74
N GLN A 427 -21.70 25.46 -4.05
CA GLN A 427 -21.25 24.50 -3.04
C GLN A 427 -20.06 25.01 -2.24
N LEU A 428 -19.04 25.56 -2.91
CA LEU A 428 -17.85 26.12 -2.28
C LEU A 428 -18.19 27.28 -1.34
N ASN A 429 -19.07 28.19 -1.76
CA ASN A 429 -19.51 29.30 -0.91
C ASN A 429 -20.27 28.83 0.34
N ILE A 430 -21.16 27.84 0.20
CA ILE A 430 -21.88 27.26 1.34
C ILE A 430 -20.88 26.65 2.32
N LYS A 431 -19.93 25.84 1.82
CA LYS A 431 -18.92 25.17 2.63
C LYS A 431 -17.97 26.17 3.32
N HIS A 432 -17.57 27.22 2.63
CA HIS A 432 -16.77 28.32 3.20
C HIS A 432 -17.51 29.02 4.34
N ASN A 433 -18.80 29.31 4.16
CA ASN A 433 -19.61 29.95 5.21
C ASN A 433 -19.81 29.03 6.43
N LEU A 434 -20.04 27.73 6.22
CA LEU A 434 -20.11 26.73 7.28
C LEU A 434 -18.78 26.63 8.04
N PHE A 435 -17.66 26.59 7.31
CA PHE A 435 -16.32 26.57 7.91
C PHE A 435 -16.07 27.81 8.79
N LYS A 436 -16.45 29.00 8.31
CA LYS A 436 -16.36 30.25 9.09
C LYS A 436 -17.25 30.25 10.34
N GLN A 437 -18.46 29.69 10.26
CA GLN A 437 -19.34 29.58 11.42
C GLN A 437 -18.72 28.64 12.47
N TYR A 438 -18.22 27.49 12.04
CA TYR A 438 -17.58 26.52 12.92
C TYR A 438 -16.35 27.06 13.65
N GLN A 439 -15.50 27.83 12.96
CA GLN A 439 -14.35 28.50 13.60
C GLN A 439 -14.76 29.44 14.74
N ASN A 440 -15.98 29.98 14.73
CA ASN A 440 -16.49 30.83 15.80
C ASN A 440 -17.10 30.03 16.97
N ASP A 441 -17.50 28.77 16.75
CA ASP A 441 -18.19 27.92 17.74
C ASP A 441 -17.25 27.01 18.57
N LEU A 442 -15.95 26.94 18.24
CA LEU A 442 -14.92 26.12 18.90
C LEU A 442 -14.54 26.55 20.35
N ASN A 443 -15.37 27.34 21.03
CA ASN A 443 -15.24 27.61 22.48
C ASN A 443 -16.37 26.93 23.30
N PRO A 444 -16.27 25.63 23.63
CA PRO A 444 -17.06 25.04 24.70
C PRO A 444 -16.19 24.62 25.89
N GLU A 445 -16.64 24.98 27.09
CA GLU A 445 -16.08 24.58 28.39
C GLU A 445 -16.07 23.04 28.56
N ALA A 446 -15.00 22.52 29.17
CA ALA A 446 -14.79 21.10 29.42
C ALA A 446 -15.72 20.55 30.52
N ILE A 447 -16.21 19.33 30.32
CA ILE A 447 -17.03 18.56 31.27
C ILE A 447 -16.13 17.50 31.93
N GLU A 448 -16.10 17.48 33.27
CA GLU A 448 -15.45 16.43 34.08
C GLU A 448 -16.28 15.15 34.10
N LEU A 449 -15.62 14.00 33.94
CA LEU A 449 -16.16 12.68 34.26
C LEU A 449 -15.05 11.81 34.90
N SER A 450 -15.43 11.12 35.98
CA SER A 450 -14.58 10.38 36.93
C SER A 450 -14.52 8.86 36.70
N ASP A 451 -13.36 8.29 37.09
CA ASP A 451 -13.05 6.91 37.57
C ASP A 451 -13.41 5.72 36.63
N GLU A 452 -12.65 4.61 36.50
CA GLU A 452 -11.85 3.89 37.50
C GLU A 452 -11.00 2.80 36.77
N THR A 453 -9.72 3.07 36.51
CA THR A 453 -8.55 2.15 36.45
C THR A 453 -7.33 3.05 36.23
N ALA A 454 -6.69 3.50 37.31
CA ALA A 454 -5.94 4.76 37.32
C ALA A 454 -4.57 4.69 36.61
N LEU A 455 -4.38 5.61 35.68
CA LEU A 455 -3.07 6.08 35.23
C LEU A 455 -2.46 6.94 36.36
N THR A 456 -1.14 7.22 36.34
CA THR A 456 -0.61 8.22 37.29
C THR A 456 -1.17 9.61 36.96
N GLU A 457 -1.35 10.49 37.95
CA GLU A 457 -1.91 11.84 37.75
C GLU A 457 -1.20 12.65 36.64
N GLN A 458 0.11 12.44 36.47
CA GLN A 458 0.91 13.03 35.40
C GLN A 458 0.61 12.42 34.02
N GLN A 459 0.38 11.11 33.94
CA GLN A 459 -0.04 10.43 32.71
C GLN A 459 -1.48 10.77 32.34
N GLU A 460 -2.37 10.93 33.32
CA GLU A 460 -3.75 11.39 33.10
C GLU A 460 -3.77 12.82 32.55
N GLN A 461 -2.98 13.73 33.10
CA GLN A 461 -2.87 15.08 32.58
C GLN A 461 -2.29 15.10 31.15
N GLN A 462 -1.26 14.30 30.87
CA GLN A 462 -0.68 14.18 29.52
C GLN A 462 -1.67 13.57 28.52
N ILE A 463 -2.38 12.51 28.88
CA ILE A 463 -3.38 11.87 28.03
C ILE A 463 -4.59 12.76 27.85
N THR A 464 -5.03 13.49 28.88
CA THR A 464 -6.14 14.45 28.77
C THR A 464 -5.78 15.57 27.80
N HIS A 465 -4.57 16.13 27.90
CA HIS A 465 -4.09 17.13 26.95
C HIS A 465 -4.01 16.57 25.52
N CYS A 466 -3.46 15.36 25.36
CA CYS A 466 -3.43 14.66 24.07
C CYS A 466 -4.83 14.37 23.52
N LEU A 467 -5.77 13.95 24.36
CA LEU A 467 -7.15 13.68 24.00
C LEU A 467 -7.93 14.95 23.68
N ASP A 468 -7.64 16.09 24.32
CA ASP A 468 -8.24 17.38 23.97
C ASP A 468 -7.69 17.92 22.64
N ASP A 469 -6.38 17.79 22.40
CA ASP A 469 -5.77 18.06 21.09
C ASP A 469 -6.39 17.18 19.99
N MET A 470 -6.51 15.88 20.26
CA MET A 470 -7.17 14.93 19.37
C MET A 470 -8.66 15.25 19.22
N ARG A 471 -9.37 15.66 20.27
CA ARG A 471 -10.80 16.02 20.22
C ARG A 471 -11.02 17.22 19.32
N GLY A 472 -10.17 18.25 19.40
CA GLY A 472 -10.18 19.39 18.46
C GLY A 472 -9.95 18.95 17.01
N GLN A 473 -9.03 17.99 16.78
CA GLN A 473 -8.79 17.41 15.47
C GLN A 473 -9.93 16.49 14.99
N PHE A 474 -10.57 15.72 15.88
CA PHE A 474 -11.71 14.84 15.56
C PHE A 474 -12.97 15.64 15.26
N GLN A 475 -13.19 16.73 16.00
CA GLN A 475 -14.24 17.70 15.76
C GLN A 475 -14.04 18.40 14.39
N THR A 476 -12.80 18.79 14.08
CA THR A 476 -12.41 19.24 12.73
C THR A 476 -12.63 18.12 11.70
N GLY A 477 -12.34 16.86 12.03
CA GLY A 477 -12.61 15.68 11.22
C GLY A 477 -14.10 15.45 10.92
N GLN A 478 -14.99 15.65 11.90
CA GLN A 478 -16.44 15.59 11.71
C GLN A 478 -16.96 16.73 10.82
N LEU A 479 -16.39 17.94 10.92
CA LEU A 479 -16.67 19.01 9.96
C LEU A 479 -16.23 18.59 8.55
N LEU A 480 -15.02 18.05 8.41
CA LEU A 480 -14.48 17.57 7.13
C LEU A 480 -15.34 16.43 6.53
N GLN A 481 -15.97 15.58 7.34
CA GLN A 481 -16.94 14.58 6.87
C GLN A 481 -18.18 15.24 6.23
N ASN A 482 -18.57 16.44 6.64
CA ASN A 482 -19.69 17.19 6.04
C ASN A 482 -19.24 18.16 4.91
N MET A 483 -17.95 18.16 4.56
CA MET A 483 -17.37 19.04 3.54
C MET A 483 -17.26 18.41 2.15
N ASP A 484 -17.82 17.22 1.92
CA ASP A 484 -17.78 16.52 0.62
C ASP A 484 -18.28 17.35 -0.57
N LEU A 485 -17.44 17.46 -1.60
CA LEU A 485 -17.68 18.29 -2.77
C LEU A 485 -18.20 17.44 -3.94
N ILE A 486 -19.43 17.65 -4.38
CA ILE A 486 -19.97 16.85 -5.49
C ILE A 486 -19.61 17.50 -6.82
N LEU A 487 -18.85 16.78 -7.66
CA LEU A 487 -18.39 17.28 -8.95
C LEU A 487 -19.06 16.62 -10.15
N PHE A 488 -19.51 15.37 -10.02
CA PHE A 488 -20.04 14.59 -11.14
C PHE A 488 -21.31 13.83 -10.77
N HIS A 489 -22.12 13.51 -11.77
CA HIS A 489 -23.25 12.60 -11.68
C HIS A 489 -23.01 11.38 -12.57
N SER A 490 -23.33 10.21 -12.04
CA SER A 490 -23.06 8.92 -12.67
C SER A 490 -24.25 7.95 -12.61
N GLU A 491 -24.28 7.02 -13.56
CA GLU A 491 -25.20 5.87 -13.59
C GLU A 491 -24.53 4.62 -12.98
N THR A 492 -25.33 3.63 -12.59
CA THR A 492 -24.90 2.48 -11.77
C THR A 492 -24.25 1.31 -12.53
N ASP A 493 -24.24 1.34 -13.87
CA ASP A 493 -23.77 0.24 -14.72
C ASP A 493 -22.82 0.75 -15.81
N MET A 494 -21.52 0.77 -15.54
CA MET A 494 -20.53 1.40 -16.43
C MET A 494 -19.33 0.50 -16.73
N PRO A 495 -19.49 -0.53 -17.57
CA PRO A 495 -18.36 -1.33 -18.00
C PRO A 495 -17.46 -0.55 -18.96
N ILE A 496 -16.14 -0.63 -18.72
CA ILE A 496 -15.12 -0.21 -19.70
C ILE A 496 -14.53 -1.47 -20.33
N TYR A 497 -14.53 -1.52 -21.65
CA TYR A 497 -13.88 -2.60 -22.39
C TYR A 497 -12.56 -2.08 -22.94
N VAL A 498 -11.49 -2.85 -22.82
CA VAL A 498 -10.15 -2.45 -23.24
C VAL A 498 -9.48 -3.58 -23.99
N GLU A 499 -8.73 -3.21 -25.02
CA GLU A 499 -7.81 -4.11 -25.71
C GLU A 499 -6.73 -4.60 -24.73
N ASN A 500 -6.78 -5.88 -24.35
CA ASN A 500 -5.84 -6.46 -23.38
C ASN A 500 -4.48 -6.79 -24.03
N ARG A 501 -3.62 -5.77 -24.18
CA ARG A 501 -2.24 -5.91 -24.69
C ARG A 501 -1.16 -5.51 -23.69
N SER A 502 -1.54 -5.17 -22.45
CA SER A 502 -0.60 -4.77 -21.40
C SER A 502 -0.62 -5.77 -20.24
N PRO A 503 0.54 -6.21 -19.72
CA PRO A 503 0.61 -6.99 -18.49
C PRO A 503 0.02 -6.28 -17.26
N LEU A 504 -0.09 -4.95 -17.31
CA LEU A 504 -0.70 -4.18 -16.23
C LEU A 504 -2.23 -4.32 -16.23
N LEU A 505 -2.84 -4.46 -17.42
CA LEU A 505 -4.29 -4.60 -17.55
C LEU A 505 -4.80 -5.94 -17.01
N SER A 506 -4.02 -7.02 -17.11
CA SER A 506 -4.37 -8.29 -16.45
C SER A 506 -4.41 -8.18 -14.92
N LYS A 507 -3.77 -7.15 -14.34
CA LYS A 507 -3.86 -6.86 -12.90
C LYS A 507 -5.07 -5.99 -12.56
N MET A 508 -5.64 -5.25 -13.52
CA MET A 508 -6.84 -4.45 -13.33
C MET A 508 -8.09 -5.32 -13.49
N GLY A 509 -8.51 -5.98 -12.41
CA GLY A 509 -9.63 -6.94 -12.39
C GLY A 509 -11.01 -6.42 -12.86
N PHE A 510 -11.12 -5.13 -13.21
CA PHE A 510 -12.35 -4.49 -13.69
C PHE A 510 -12.37 -4.22 -15.18
N VAL A 511 -11.26 -4.47 -15.87
CA VAL A 511 -11.01 -4.03 -17.24
C VAL A 511 -10.67 -5.22 -18.12
N ALA A 512 -11.50 -6.26 -18.11
CA ALA A 512 -11.30 -7.40 -19.01
C ALA A 512 -12.57 -8.24 -19.24
N GLN A 513 -13.58 -7.67 -19.88
CA GLN A 513 -14.30 -8.49 -20.87
C GLN A 513 -13.63 -8.23 -22.21
N THR A 514 -12.62 -9.05 -22.50
CA THR A 514 -11.81 -8.96 -23.71
C THR A 514 -12.73 -9.12 -24.94
N TYR A 515 -12.68 -8.18 -25.87
CA TYR A 515 -13.15 -8.41 -27.24
C TYR A 515 -11.93 -8.74 -28.11
N LEU A 516 -12.09 -9.75 -28.96
CA LEU A 516 -11.12 -10.20 -29.97
C LEU A 516 -10.84 -9.12 -31.01
#